data_AF-A0A521M1X9-F1
#
_entry.id   AF-A0A521M1X9-F1
#
_cell.length_a   1.000
_cell.length_b   1.000
_cell.length_c   1.000
_cell.angle_alpha   90.00
_cell.angle_beta   90.00
_cell.angle_gamma   90.00
#
_symmetry.space_group_name_H-M   'P 1'
#
loop_
_entity.id
_entity.type
_entity.pdbx_description
1 polymer ?
#
loop_
_entity_poly.entity_id
_entity_poly.type
_entity_poly.pdbx_seq_one_letter_code
_entity_poly.pdbx_strand_id
1 'polypeptide(L)'
;MSALRSFVLLLASATLLGGCWYSSSVSGGKDGTADMRKLDEAIAKTTPQQATAAMSNKTWRRVMGSGQAVHYSTSDGRDFLWIYGENRIFHGQWRVETGADAKGQTVTRLCFRYPADAINPLSNTPGAEWHCWSAGMVLHYVRERVDGDPLQLASRTQAPFPLDPRHQTLSQLQARIPR
;
A
#
# COMPACT_ATOMS: atom_id res chain seq x y z
N MET A 1 -6.80 82.35 -19.08
CA MET A 1 -7.00 81.75 -20.41
C MET A 1 -5.77 80.91 -20.76
N SER A 2 -5.98 79.63 -21.11
CA SER A 2 -5.04 78.72 -21.82
C SER A 2 -3.70 78.36 -21.12
N ALA A 3 -3.14 77.16 -21.26
CA ALA A 3 -3.56 75.93 -21.92
C ALA A 3 -2.56 74.81 -21.55
N LEU A 4 -3.10 73.58 -21.46
CA LEU A 4 -2.53 72.27 -21.84
C LEU A 4 -1.11 71.90 -21.34
N ARG A 5 -0.98 70.97 -20.39
CA ARG A 5 -0.97 69.49 -20.57
C ARG A 5 0.09 69.03 -21.59
N SER A 6 1.29 68.70 -21.14
CA SER A 6 1.74 67.33 -20.77
C SER A 6 1.67 66.32 -21.92
N PHE A 7 2.81 66.07 -22.58
CA PHE A 7 3.06 64.85 -23.36
C PHE A 7 4.45 64.33 -22.97
N VAL A 8 4.49 63.38 -22.05
CA VAL A 8 5.65 62.51 -21.79
C VAL A 8 5.41 61.24 -22.59
N LEU A 9 6.26 60.98 -23.59
CA LEU A 9 6.31 59.72 -24.31
C LEU A 9 6.97 58.67 -23.40
N LEU A 10 6.15 57.81 -22.77
CA LEU A 10 6.62 56.61 -22.08
C LEU A 10 6.69 55.46 -23.08
N LEU A 11 7.92 55.02 -23.35
CA LEU A 11 8.26 53.72 -23.91
C LEU A 11 7.74 52.62 -22.96
N ALA A 12 6.78 51.82 -23.44
CA ALA A 12 6.37 50.59 -22.76
C ALA A 12 6.65 49.40 -23.70
N SER A 13 7.87 48.89 -23.62
CA SER A 13 8.26 47.59 -24.16
C SER A 13 7.65 46.52 -23.26
N ALA A 14 6.52 45.95 -23.66
CA ALA A 14 5.92 44.81 -22.97
C ALA A 14 6.77 43.56 -23.23
N THR A 15 7.60 43.18 -22.26
CA THR A 15 8.28 41.88 -22.20
C THR A 15 7.23 40.80 -21.97
N LEU A 16 6.99 39.99 -23.00
CA LEU A 16 6.31 38.71 -22.92
C LEU A 16 7.16 37.74 -22.10
N LEU A 17 7.01 37.75 -20.78
CA LEU A 17 7.49 36.67 -19.92
C LEU A 17 6.46 35.54 -19.98
N GLY A 18 6.77 34.54 -20.79
CA GLY A 18 6.08 33.26 -20.84
C GLY A 18 6.05 32.61 -19.46
N GLY A 19 4.91 32.70 -18.78
CA GLY A 19 4.56 31.80 -17.69
C GLY A 19 4.09 30.48 -18.28
N CYS A 20 5.00 29.53 -18.49
CA CYS A 20 4.65 28.13 -18.62
C CYS A 20 4.03 27.67 -17.29
N TRP A 21 2.71 27.88 -17.14
CA TRP A 21 1.94 27.20 -16.13
C TRP A 21 1.94 25.71 -16.49
N TYR A 22 2.86 24.97 -15.88
CA TYR A 22 2.84 23.52 -15.86
C TYR A 22 1.68 23.10 -14.93
N SER A 23 0.44 23.26 -15.42
CA SER A 23 -0.71 22.61 -14.81
C SER A 23 -0.68 21.16 -15.28
N SER A 24 0.02 20.31 -14.54
CA SER A 24 -0.11 18.87 -14.71
C SER A 24 -1.53 18.51 -14.27
N SER A 25 -2.48 18.57 -15.19
CA SER A 25 -3.78 17.93 -14.97
C SER A 25 -3.51 16.44 -14.84
N VAL A 26 -3.58 15.92 -13.62
CA VAL A 26 -3.74 14.49 -13.39
C VAL A 26 -5.05 14.12 -14.07
N SER A 27 -4.96 13.53 -15.27
CA SER A 27 -6.09 13.02 -16.02
C SER A 27 -6.59 11.73 -15.37
N GLY A 28 -7.13 11.86 -14.16
CA GLY A 28 -7.85 10.78 -13.50
C GLY A 28 -9.12 10.52 -14.30
N GLY A 29 -9.17 9.41 -15.04
CA GLY A 29 -10.42 8.93 -15.63
C GLY A 29 -11.52 8.77 -14.56
N LYS A 30 -12.79 8.73 -14.99
CA LYS A 30 -13.94 8.54 -14.08
C LYS A 30 -13.76 7.31 -13.18
N ASP A 31 -13.10 6.28 -13.70
CA ASP A 31 -12.81 5.02 -12.99
C ASP A 31 -11.80 5.22 -11.85
N GLY A 32 -10.76 6.04 -12.05
CA GLY A 32 -9.78 6.36 -11.02
C GLY A 32 -10.40 7.14 -9.86
N THR A 33 -11.30 8.08 -10.16
CA THR A 33 -12.00 8.85 -9.11
C THR A 33 -12.94 7.94 -8.30
N ALA A 34 -13.63 7.01 -8.95
CA ALA A 34 -14.49 6.05 -8.27
C ALA A 34 -13.70 5.07 -7.39
N ASP A 35 -12.53 4.64 -7.85
CA ASP A 35 -11.64 3.74 -7.09
C ASP A 35 -11.06 4.43 -5.86
N MET A 36 -10.57 5.67 -6.01
CA MET A 36 -10.09 6.48 -4.88
C MET A 36 -11.18 6.69 -3.83
N ARG A 37 -12.42 6.94 -4.24
CA ARG A 37 -13.55 7.05 -3.30
C ARG A 37 -13.83 5.74 -2.55
N LYS A 38 -13.72 4.59 -3.22
CA LYS A 38 -13.86 3.28 -2.56
C LYS A 38 -12.74 3.04 -1.56
N LEU A 39 -11.52 3.45 -1.88
CA LEU A 39 -10.39 3.37 -0.97
C LEU A 39 -10.61 4.27 0.26
N ASP A 40 -11.00 5.53 0.07
CA ASP A 40 -11.32 6.45 1.16
C ASP A 40 -12.41 5.88 2.08
N GLU A 41 -13.47 5.32 1.48
CA GLU A 41 -14.55 4.67 2.22
C GLU A 41 -14.06 3.44 2.99
N ALA A 42 -13.22 2.61 2.39
CA ALA A 42 -12.64 1.44 3.05
C ALA A 42 -11.78 1.85 4.25
N ILE A 43 -10.95 2.89 4.10
CA ILE A 43 -10.11 3.44 5.16
C ILE A 43 -10.97 3.94 6.33
N ALA A 44 -12.03 4.70 6.04
CA ALA A 44 -12.89 5.28 7.05
C ALA A 44 -13.77 4.26 7.79
N LYS A 45 -14.22 3.20 7.10
CA LYS A 45 -15.26 2.29 7.62
C LYS A 45 -14.74 0.95 8.14
N THR A 46 -13.51 0.56 7.83
CA THR A 46 -12.98 -0.72 8.30
C THR A 46 -12.83 -0.72 9.81
N THR A 47 -13.53 -1.63 10.49
CA THR A 47 -13.47 -1.82 11.95
C THR A 47 -12.31 -2.73 12.35
N PRO A 48 -11.86 -2.69 13.62
CA PRO A 48 -10.88 -3.64 14.14
C PRO A 48 -11.30 -5.10 13.98
N GLN A 49 -12.57 -5.41 14.24
CA GLN A 49 -13.11 -6.76 14.14
C GLN A 49 -13.09 -7.27 12.69
N GLN A 50 -13.45 -6.42 11.72
CA GLN A 50 -13.36 -6.77 10.30
C GLN A 50 -11.92 -7.00 9.87
N ALA A 51 -10.98 -6.13 10.30
CA ALA A 51 -9.56 -6.29 10.01
C ALA A 51 -9.00 -7.59 10.61
N THR A 52 -9.31 -7.88 11.87
CA THR A 52 -8.88 -9.12 12.52
C THR A 52 -9.47 -10.34 11.82
N ALA A 53 -10.76 -10.37 11.54
CA ALA A 53 -11.40 -11.51 10.85
C ALA A 53 -10.86 -11.71 9.43
N ALA A 54 -10.45 -10.62 8.77
CA ALA A 54 -9.91 -10.67 7.43
C ALA A 54 -8.49 -11.26 7.35
N MET A 55 -7.74 -11.26 8.44
CA MET A 55 -6.34 -11.69 8.52
C MET A 55 -6.17 -12.97 9.34
N SER A 56 -6.90 -13.11 10.45
CA SER A 56 -6.71 -14.19 11.42
C SER A 56 -6.96 -15.57 10.80
N ASN A 57 -5.91 -16.40 10.84
CA ASN A 57 -5.87 -17.73 10.23
C ASN A 57 -6.21 -17.70 8.74
N LYS A 58 -5.56 -16.78 8.00
CA LYS A 58 -5.75 -16.62 6.55
C LYS A 58 -4.41 -16.60 5.83
N THR A 59 -4.34 -17.33 4.71
CA THR A 59 -3.39 -17.02 3.65
C THR A 59 -4.03 -16.01 2.72
N TRP A 60 -3.34 -14.90 2.46
CA TRP A 60 -3.87 -13.80 1.67
C TRP A 60 -2.83 -13.23 0.73
N ARG A 61 -3.30 -12.81 -0.45
CA ARG A 61 -2.48 -12.28 -1.53
C ARG A 61 -2.82 -10.82 -1.77
N ARG A 62 -1.82 -9.95 -1.66
CA ARG A 62 -1.92 -8.54 -2.07
C ARG A 62 -1.22 -8.31 -3.39
N VAL A 63 -1.77 -7.37 -4.16
CA VAL A 63 -1.17 -6.87 -5.39
C VAL A 63 -1.17 -5.35 -5.35
N MET A 64 0.02 -4.74 -5.42
CA MET A 64 0.17 -3.30 -5.43
C MET A 64 1.42 -2.91 -6.21
N GLY A 65 1.30 -1.91 -7.09
CA GLY A 65 2.43 -1.29 -7.81
C GLY A 65 3.45 -2.28 -8.36
N SER A 66 4.56 -2.42 -7.63
CA SER A 66 5.78 -3.15 -7.99
C SER A 66 5.73 -4.68 -7.84
N GLY A 67 4.66 -5.27 -7.30
CA GLY A 67 4.55 -6.73 -7.27
C GLY A 67 3.45 -7.28 -6.38
N GLN A 68 3.52 -8.60 -6.20
CA GLN A 68 2.65 -9.34 -5.30
C GLN A 68 3.39 -9.76 -4.03
N ALA A 69 2.62 -9.87 -2.95
CA ALA A 69 3.05 -10.51 -1.73
C ALA A 69 1.97 -11.46 -1.23
N VAL A 70 2.41 -12.56 -0.65
CA VAL A 70 1.55 -13.56 -0.02
C VAL A 70 1.92 -13.62 1.45
N HIS A 71 0.91 -13.54 2.29
CA HIS A 71 1.05 -13.60 3.73
C HIS A 71 0.27 -14.82 4.23
N TYR A 72 0.76 -15.46 5.29
CA TYR A 72 -0.07 -16.27 6.18
C TYR A 72 -0.07 -15.64 7.56
N SER A 73 -1.21 -15.11 7.97
CA SER A 73 -1.40 -14.48 9.27
C SER A 73 -2.14 -15.44 10.20
N THR A 74 -1.47 -15.88 11.26
CA THR A 74 -2.04 -16.77 12.27
C THR A 74 -2.95 -16.03 13.23
N SER A 75 -3.83 -16.73 13.94
CA SER A 75 -4.68 -16.13 14.98
C SER A 75 -3.91 -15.67 16.22
N ASP A 76 -2.68 -16.18 16.44
CA ASP A 76 -1.84 -15.83 17.59
C ASP A 76 -0.92 -14.62 17.34
N GLY A 77 -1.07 -13.96 16.19
CA GLY A 77 -0.34 -12.73 15.87
C GLY A 77 1.00 -12.95 15.17
N ARG A 78 1.35 -14.16 14.72
CA ARG A 78 2.48 -14.39 13.79
C ARG A 78 2.07 -14.17 12.34
N ASP A 79 2.99 -13.62 11.55
CA ASP A 79 2.82 -13.42 10.11
C ASP A 79 4.00 -14.00 9.33
N PHE A 80 3.71 -14.67 8.23
CA PHE A 80 4.70 -15.27 7.35
C PHE A 80 4.58 -14.67 5.95
N LEU A 81 5.58 -13.88 5.56
CA LEU A 81 5.54 -13.09 4.33
C LEU A 81 6.45 -13.71 3.26
N TRP A 82 5.84 -14.01 2.11
CA TRP A 82 6.51 -14.35 0.88
C TRP A 82 6.31 -13.21 -0.12
N ILE A 83 7.38 -12.54 -0.52
CA ILE A 83 7.30 -11.33 -1.35
C ILE A 83 8.13 -11.49 -2.63
N TYR A 84 7.65 -10.84 -3.70
CA TYR A 84 8.39 -10.72 -4.94
C TYR A 84 9.81 -10.18 -4.71
N GLY A 85 10.79 -10.75 -5.43
CA GLY A 85 12.21 -10.37 -5.35
C GLY A 85 13.00 -11.06 -4.25
N GLU A 86 12.34 -11.80 -3.36
CA GLU A 86 12.97 -12.44 -2.20
C GLU A 86 12.87 -13.97 -2.28
N ASN A 87 13.95 -14.65 -1.90
CA ASN A 87 14.04 -16.12 -1.91
C ASN A 87 13.68 -16.76 -0.57
N ARG A 88 13.29 -15.95 0.43
CA ARG A 88 12.99 -16.41 1.78
C ARG A 88 11.57 -16.07 2.20
N ILE A 89 11.12 -16.75 3.25
CA ILE A 89 9.90 -16.41 3.98
C ILE A 89 10.30 -15.58 5.17
N PHE A 90 9.72 -14.39 5.28
CA PHE A 90 9.93 -13.48 6.40
C PHE A 90 9.02 -13.89 7.56
N HIS A 91 9.62 -14.10 8.73
CA HIS A 91 8.90 -14.49 9.94
C HIS A 91 8.72 -13.26 10.81
N GLY A 92 7.47 -12.89 11.01
CA GLY A 92 7.12 -11.65 11.68
C GLY A 92 5.91 -11.78 12.57
N GLN A 93 5.39 -10.63 12.92
CA GLN A 93 4.21 -10.48 13.75
C GLN A 93 3.27 -9.51 13.08
N TRP A 94 1.98 -9.70 13.35
CA TRP A 94 0.94 -8.76 12.96
C TRP A 94 0.02 -8.44 14.14
N ARG A 95 -0.60 -7.27 14.08
CA ARG A 95 -1.68 -6.88 15.00
C ARG A 95 -2.60 -5.87 14.35
N VAL A 96 -3.79 -5.73 14.93
CA VAL A 96 -4.71 -4.64 14.64
C VAL A 96 -4.66 -3.64 15.78
N GLU A 97 -4.58 -2.36 15.45
CA GLU A 97 -4.68 -1.27 16.41
C GLU A 97 -5.52 -0.11 15.83
N THR A 98 -5.85 0.87 16.66
CA THR A 98 -6.45 2.14 16.20
C THR A 98 -5.44 3.26 16.29
N GLY A 99 -5.51 4.23 15.39
CA GLY A 99 -4.84 5.53 15.61
C GLY A 99 -5.04 6.49 14.46
N ALA A 100 -4.33 7.61 14.49
CA ALA A 100 -4.53 8.68 13.54
C ALA A 100 -3.99 8.34 12.14
N ASP A 101 -4.74 8.71 11.10
CA ASP A 101 -4.26 8.79 9.73
C ASP A 101 -3.53 10.14 9.47
N ALA A 102 -3.12 10.37 8.23
CA ALA A 102 -2.45 11.61 7.82
C ALA A 102 -3.32 12.88 7.96
N LYS A 103 -4.64 12.72 8.10
CA LYS A 103 -5.62 13.81 8.30
C LYS A 103 -6.01 13.96 9.78
N GLY A 104 -5.38 13.21 10.69
CA GLY A 104 -5.70 13.19 12.12
C GLY A 104 -6.97 12.42 12.48
N GLN A 105 -7.57 11.69 11.53
CA GLN A 105 -8.77 10.89 11.78
C GLN A 105 -8.40 9.56 12.41
N THR A 106 -9.17 9.12 13.40
CA THR A 106 -8.96 7.78 13.98
C THR A 106 -9.39 6.72 12.99
N VAL A 107 -8.45 5.85 12.60
CA VAL A 107 -8.65 4.74 11.70
C VAL A 107 -8.15 3.44 12.30
N THR A 108 -8.70 2.32 11.84
CA THR A 108 -8.15 0.99 12.11
C THR A 108 -6.87 0.79 11.31
N ARG A 109 -5.81 0.30 11.95
CA ARG A 109 -4.49 0.06 11.35
C ARG A 109 -4.11 -1.41 11.47
N LEU A 110 -3.54 -1.95 10.40
CA LEU A 110 -2.85 -3.24 10.36
C LEU A 110 -1.36 -2.96 10.48
N CYS A 111 -0.73 -3.55 11.50
CA CYS A 111 0.67 -3.36 11.80
C CYS A 111 1.44 -4.66 11.66
N PHE A 112 2.62 -4.59 11.06
CA PHE A 112 3.51 -5.72 10.84
C PHE A 112 4.92 -5.42 11.35
N ARG A 113 5.61 -6.45 11.83
CA ARG A 113 6.99 -6.35 12.35
C ARG A 113 7.79 -7.59 11.98
N TYR A 114 9.00 -7.42 11.45
CA TYR A 114 9.86 -8.52 10.99
C TYR A 114 11.26 -8.40 11.63
N PRO A 115 11.42 -8.88 12.87
CA PRO A 115 12.59 -8.57 13.70
C PRO A 115 13.86 -9.33 13.30
N ALA A 116 13.74 -10.40 12.51
CA ALA A 116 14.90 -11.17 12.05
C ALA A 116 15.77 -10.41 11.04
N ASP A 117 15.30 -9.25 10.57
CA ASP A 117 15.93 -8.49 9.50
C ASP A 117 16.42 -7.12 9.95
N ALA A 118 17.56 -6.72 9.40
CA ALA A 118 18.05 -5.35 9.56
C ALA A 118 17.06 -4.34 8.96
N ILE A 119 16.34 -4.73 7.89
CA ILE A 119 15.40 -3.90 7.16
C ILE A 119 14.06 -4.61 7.03
N ASN A 120 12.98 -3.93 7.39
CA ASN A 120 11.61 -4.39 7.20
C ASN A 120 11.30 -4.47 5.70
N PRO A 121 10.92 -5.65 5.17
CA PRO A 121 10.68 -5.84 3.72
C PRO A 121 9.50 -5.03 3.19
N LEU A 122 8.66 -4.50 4.07
CA LEU A 122 7.47 -3.74 3.71
C LEU A 122 7.70 -2.23 3.65
N SER A 123 8.52 -1.69 4.55
CA SER A 123 8.75 -0.24 4.68
C SER A 123 10.14 0.20 4.24
N ASN A 124 11.08 -0.74 4.08
CA ASN A 124 12.50 -0.45 3.85
C ASN A 124 13.16 0.40 4.97
N THR A 125 12.61 0.32 6.19
CA THR A 125 13.15 0.94 7.43
C THR A 125 13.70 -0.14 8.36
N PRO A 126 14.33 0.16 9.52
CA PRO A 126 14.80 -0.88 10.43
C PRO A 126 13.74 -1.95 10.77
N GLY A 127 14.10 -3.24 10.67
CA GLY A 127 13.17 -4.38 10.73
C GLY A 127 12.48 -4.64 12.07
N ALA A 128 13.09 -4.17 13.16
CA ALA A 128 12.59 -4.35 14.52
C ALA A 128 11.37 -3.48 14.86
N GLU A 129 11.04 -2.48 14.03
CA GLU A 129 9.95 -1.53 14.28
C GLU A 129 8.61 -2.02 13.71
N TRP A 130 7.52 -1.61 14.37
CA TRP A 130 6.17 -1.83 13.85
C TRP A 130 5.91 -0.88 12.68
N HIS A 131 5.52 -1.46 11.54
CA HIS A 131 5.07 -0.69 10.39
C HIS A 131 3.57 -0.86 10.20
N CYS A 132 2.84 0.25 10.24
CA CYS A 132 1.39 0.26 10.26
C CYS A 132 0.81 0.98 9.04
N TRP A 133 -0.26 0.41 8.51
CA TRP A 133 -1.08 1.02 7.46
C TRP A 133 -2.55 1.00 7.83
N SER A 134 -3.36 1.86 7.22
CA SER A 134 -4.81 1.75 7.37
C SER A 134 -5.29 0.37 6.90
N ALA A 135 -6.10 -0.29 7.72
CA ALA A 135 -6.58 -1.64 7.43
C ALA A 135 -7.42 -1.66 6.14
N GLY A 136 -8.24 -0.63 5.93
CA GLY A 136 -9.02 -0.47 4.71
C GLY A 136 -8.16 -0.42 3.44
N MET A 137 -7.00 0.24 3.47
CA MET A 137 -6.08 0.28 2.35
C MET A 137 -5.46 -1.10 2.08
N VAL A 138 -4.98 -1.78 3.12
CA VAL A 138 -4.42 -3.13 2.97
C VAL A 138 -5.47 -4.05 2.34
N LEU A 139 -6.68 -4.08 2.91
CA LEU A 139 -7.79 -4.91 2.44
C LEU A 139 -8.25 -4.58 1.02
N HIS A 140 -8.19 -3.31 0.62
CA HIS A 140 -8.52 -2.89 -0.75
C HIS A 140 -7.56 -3.52 -1.79
N TYR A 141 -6.29 -3.72 -1.44
CA TYR A 141 -5.29 -4.34 -2.32
C TYR A 141 -5.16 -5.87 -2.16
N VAL A 142 -5.86 -6.47 -1.20
CA VAL A 142 -5.99 -7.92 -1.12
C VAL A 142 -6.88 -8.41 -2.26
N ARG A 143 -6.35 -9.33 -3.07
CA ARG A 143 -7.05 -9.91 -4.22
C ARG A 143 -7.64 -11.27 -3.92
N GLU A 144 -7.00 -12.05 -3.05
CA GLU A 144 -7.43 -13.39 -2.67
C GLU A 144 -7.15 -13.66 -1.20
N ARG A 145 -8.01 -14.45 -0.58
CA ARG A 145 -7.88 -14.94 0.80
C ARG A 145 -8.45 -16.34 0.89
N VAL A 146 -7.79 -17.21 1.64
CA VAL A 146 -8.24 -18.57 1.95
C VAL A 146 -7.94 -18.88 3.41
N ASP A 147 -8.71 -19.79 3.99
CA ASP A 147 -8.51 -20.24 5.37
C ASP A 147 -7.25 -21.09 5.52
N GLY A 148 -6.57 -20.93 6.67
CA GLY A 148 -5.40 -21.73 7.02
C GLY A 148 -4.15 -21.37 6.23
N ASP A 149 -3.23 -22.33 6.16
CA ASP A 149 -1.91 -22.21 5.50
C ASP A 149 -1.73 -23.25 4.39
N PRO A 150 -2.51 -23.20 3.29
CA PRO A 150 -2.39 -24.16 2.20
C PRO A 150 -1.04 -24.10 1.47
N LEU A 151 -0.26 -23.04 1.68
CA LEU A 151 1.08 -22.87 1.12
C LEU A 151 2.20 -23.30 2.09
N GLN A 152 1.85 -23.69 3.31
CA GLN A 152 2.77 -24.11 4.37
C GLN A 152 3.85 -23.06 4.66
N LEU A 153 3.51 -21.76 4.62
CA LEU A 153 4.46 -20.68 4.88
C LEU A 153 4.97 -20.73 6.32
N ALA A 154 4.16 -21.16 7.28
CA ALA A 154 4.54 -21.22 8.69
C ALA A 154 5.67 -22.23 8.98
N SER A 155 5.82 -23.26 8.14
CA SER A 155 6.85 -24.29 8.29
C SER A 155 8.07 -24.05 7.40
N ARG A 156 8.17 -22.90 6.73
CA ARG A 156 9.21 -22.61 5.73
C ARG A 156 10.04 -21.41 6.12
N THR A 157 11.34 -21.51 5.95
CA THR A 157 12.26 -20.35 6.00
C THR A 157 12.66 -19.88 4.60
N GLN A 158 12.64 -20.78 3.61
CA GLN A 158 12.90 -20.48 2.20
C GLN A 158 11.61 -20.46 1.39
N ALA A 159 11.54 -19.56 0.43
CA ALA A 159 10.46 -19.54 -0.54
C ALA A 159 10.47 -20.86 -1.34
N PRO A 160 9.30 -21.49 -1.59
CA PRO A 160 9.25 -22.71 -2.42
C PRO A 160 9.84 -22.52 -3.81
N PHE A 161 9.73 -21.30 -4.33
CA PHE A 161 10.32 -20.78 -5.56
C PHE A 161 10.23 -19.24 -5.52
N PRO A 162 10.94 -18.51 -6.39
CA PRO A 162 10.77 -17.06 -6.49
C PRO A 162 9.35 -16.69 -6.92
N LEU A 163 8.71 -15.74 -6.23
CA LEU A 163 7.42 -15.20 -6.66
C LEU A 163 7.59 -14.54 -8.03
N ASP A 164 6.70 -14.89 -8.97
CA ASP A 164 6.69 -14.30 -10.31
C ASP A 164 6.12 -12.88 -10.24
N PRO A 165 6.60 -11.92 -11.04
CA PRO A 165 5.96 -10.60 -11.13
C PRO A 165 4.54 -10.69 -11.71
N ARG A 166 4.22 -11.72 -12.50
CA ARG A 166 2.87 -12.03 -12.96
C ARG A 166 2.02 -12.41 -11.75
N HIS A 167 0.86 -11.76 -11.62
CA HIS A 167 -0.06 -11.95 -10.50
C HIS A 167 -0.73 -13.33 -10.55
N GLN A 168 -0.05 -14.34 -10.00
CA GLN A 168 -0.57 -15.70 -9.86
C GLN A 168 -1.59 -15.78 -8.74
N THR A 169 -2.60 -16.63 -8.90
CA THR A 169 -3.58 -16.91 -7.83
C THR A 169 -2.99 -17.78 -6.73
N LEU A 170 -3.58 -17.78 -5.54
CA LEU A 170 -3.16 -18.65 -4.44
C LEU A 170 -3.21 -20.13 -4.86
N SER A 171 -4.23 -20.52 -5.62
CA SER A 171 -4.36 -21.89 -6.16
C SER A 171 -3.25 -22.23 -7.17
N GLN A 172 -2.87 -21.29 -8.04
CA GLN A 172 -1.75 -21.47 -8.98
C GLN A 172 -0.41 -21.59 -8.25
N LEU A 173 -0.21 -20.81 -7.18
CA LEU A 173 0.98 -20.92 -6.34
C LEU A 173 1.02 -22.27 -5.62
N GLN A 174 -0.10 -22.70 -5.03
CA GLN A 174 -0.22 -23.98 -4.35
C GLN A 174 0.09 -25.16 -5.28
N ALA A 175 -0.40 -25.13 -6.53
CA ALA A 175 -0.16 -26.17 -7.53
C ALA A 175 1.33 -26.33 -7.92
N ARG A 176 2.15 -25.31 -7.67
CA ARG A 176 3.59 -25.31 -7.96
C ARG A 176 4.45 -25.71 -6.76
N ILE A 177 3.87 -25.82 -5.56
CA ILE A 177 4.65 -26.20 -4.37
C ILE A 177 5.22 -27.60 -4.59
N PRO A 178 6.55 -27.78 -4.49
CA PRO A 178 7.16 -29.10 -4.54
C PRO A 178 6.57 -29.98 -3.42
N ARG A 179 6.14 -31.19 -3.79
CA ARG A 179 5.67 -32.20 -2.83
C ARG A 179 6.84 -32.85 -2.11
#